data_AF-A0A0M3KAI4-F1
#
_entry.id   AF-A0A0M3KAI4-F1
#
_cell.length_a   1.000
_cell.length_b   1.000
_cell.length_c   1.000
_cell.angle_alpha   90.00
_cell.angle_beta   90.00
_cell.angle_gamma   90.00
#
_symmetry.space_group_name_H-M   'P 1'
#
loop_
_entity.id
_entity.type
_entity.pdbx_description
1 polymer ?
#
loop_
_entity_poly.entity_id
_entity_poly.type
_entity_poly.pdbx_seq_one_letter_code
_entity_poly.pdbx_strand_id
1 'polypeptide(L)'
;MDIEEYDVNMDVDHNDFIYLSDEDYQDMIELNSNYSQLIVCGKGVLESLQFLIVKLISFAVIKRILVALNTAGKLNEYLLNAFIAGGGLFMLWTHNSDTFLCIITFIALLLPIVYLTPFISAYRYSELISVSFGITSLLFWCQFDSTVNDADELRQYSLTAEMFLSIRGTLMIVIMKLVSICCDIVGEQSSSWNEIDLTALIAYFLDPCTVLFGPWISFSQYKRSLQCKSFKEQMKDIIYGIFLVAISLIFVLYSSCITELIFPRNGFWSSFGIAQSFRFSHYFVSSLSHASAVAAGISISPVTDYISIELPR
;
A
#
# COMPACT_ATOMS: atom_id res chain seq x y z
N MET A 1 -2.45 6.32 100.46
CA MET A 1 -3.62 7.20 100.43
C MET A 1 -3.57 7.86 99.07
N ASP A 2 -4.52 7.49 98.20
CA ASP A 2 -4.96 8.18 96.97
C ASP A 2 -3.94 8.12 95.79
N ILE A 3 -4.25 7.86 94.50
CA ILE A 3 -5.47 7.85 93.66
C ILE A 3 -5.22 6.91 92.44
N GLU A 4 -6.25 6.20 91.96
CA GLU A 4 -6.30 5.57 90.62
C GLU A 4 -6.57 6.62 89.54
N GLU A 5 -5.85 6.58 88.40
CA GLU A 5 -6.40 7.10 87.15
C GLU A 5 -5.99 6.21 85.98
N TYR A 6 -7.03 5.81 85.24
CA TYR A 6 -7.06 4.96 84.07
C TYR A 6 -6.81 5.86 82.85
N ASP A 7 -5.88 5.53 81.96
CA ASP A 7 -5.78 6.24 80.69
C ASP A 7 -5.77 5.28 79.50
N VAL A 8 -6.71 5.54 78.61
CA VAL A 8 -7.08 4.78 77.42
C VAL A 8 -6.19 5.25 76.28
N ASN A 9 -5.20 4.46 75.89
CA ASN A 9 -4.48 4.72 74.64
C ASN A 9 -5.28 4.20 73.45
N MET A 10 -5.95 5.15 72.81
CA MET A 10 -6.45 5.08 71.45
C MET A 10 -5.35 5.64 70.55
N ASP A 11 -4.78 4.85 69.63
CA ASP A 11 -4.05 5.42 68.48
C ASP A 11 -4.04 4.48 67.26
N VAL A 12 -4.97 4.82 66.35
CA VAL A 12 -4.82 4.98 64.90
C VAL A 12 -4.08 3.90 64.10
N ASP A 13 -4.88 3.16 63.33
CA ASP A 13 -4.52 2.34 62.16
C ASP A 13 -3.47 3.04 61.27
N HIS A 14 -2.24 2.51 61.26
CA HIS A 14 -1.18 2.95 60.36
C HIS A 14 -1.21 2.09 59.09
N ASN A 15 -1.81 2.68 58.05
CA ASN A 15 -1.56 2.47 56.62
C ASN A 15 -0.66 1.28 56.26
N ASP A 16 -1.25 0.28 55.59
CA ASP A 16 -0.56 -0.69 54.76
C ASP A 16 0.22 0.03 53.63
N PHE A 17 1.42 0.51 53.94
CA PHE A 17 2.42 0.83 52.93
C PHE A 17 2.95 -0.50 52.38
N ILE A 18 2.40 -0.92 51.24
CA ILE A 18 2.95 -2.00 50.42
C ILE A 18 4.36 -1.56 50.00
N TYR A 19 5.39 -2.08 50.67
CA TYR A 19 6.77 -1.97 50.21
C TYR A 19 6.92 -2.83 48.95
N LEU A 20 6.83 -2.19 47.79
CA LEU A 20 7.31 -2.76 46.53
C LEU A 20 8.82 -3.04 46.69
N SER A 21 9.27 -4.24 46.32
CA SER A 21 10.69 -4.55 46.32
C SER A 21 11.43 -3.65 45.33
N ASP A 22 12.71 -3.36 45.56
CA ASP A 22 13.51 -2.52 44.64
C ASP A 22 13.55 -3.12 43.22
N GLU A 23 13.41 -4.44 43.07
CA GLU A 23 13.27 -5.14 41.79
C GLU A 23 11.92 -4.82 41.12
N ASP A 24 10.80 -4.91 41.85
CA ASP A 24 9.46 -4.57 41.32
C ASP A 24 9.36 -3.09 40.92
N TYR A 25 10.08 -2.21 41.61
CA TYR A 25 10.13 -0.78 41.29
C TYR A 25 10.94 -0.50 40.01
N GLN A 26 12.07 -1.17 39.83
CA GLN A 26 12.85 -1.07 38.58
C GLN A 26 12.09 -1.64 37.39
N ASP A 27 11.42 -2.78 37.56
CA ASP A 27 10.57 -3.38 36.53
C ASP A 27 9.41 -2.46 36.14
N MET A 28 8.76 -1.79 37.10
CA MET A 28 7.74 -0.78 36.80
C MET A 28 8.30 0.44 36.06
N ILE A 29 9.52 0.90 36.38
CA ILE A 29 10.15 2.03 35.69
C ILE A 29 10.50 1.64 34.25
N GLU A 30 11.08 0.47 34.03
CA GLU A 30 11.38 -0.03 32.68
C GLU A 30 10.09 -0.23 31.86
N LEU A 31 9.04 -0.79 32.46
CA LEU A 31 7.74 -0.96 31.81
C LEU A 31 7.11 0.38 31.43
N ASN A 32 7.16 1.38 32.31
CA ASN A 32 6.60 2.72 32.06
C ASN A 32 7.41 3.47 30.98
N SER A 33 8.75 3.33 30.99
CA SER A 33 9.64 3.85 29.95
C SER A 33 9.31 3.25 28.58
N ASN A 34 9.20 1.92 28.51
CA ASN A 34 8.88 1.19 27.29
C ASN A 34 7.49 1.52 26.76
N TYR A 35 6.50 1.67 27.64
CA TYR A 35 5.15 2.07 27.26
C TYR A 35 5.11 3.50 26.70
N SER A 36 5.87 4.43 27.30
CA SER A 36 5.99 5.79 26.79
C SER A 36 6.62 5.83 25.39
N GLN A 37 7.64 5.01 25.14
CA GLN A 37 8.29 4.90 23.83
C GLN A 37 7.35 4.31 22.77
N LEU A 38 6.57 3.28 23.12
CA LEU A 38 5.58 2.68 22.22
C LEU A 38 4.50 3.68 21.79
N ILE A 39 4.00 4.51 22.73
CA ILE A 39 3.02 5.55 22.41
C ILE A 39 3.62 6.60 21.48
N VAL A 40 4.84 7.08 21.77
CA VAL A 40 5.51 8.09 20.96
C VAL A 40 5.78 7.56 19.54
N CYS A 41 6.30 6.34 19.43
CA CYS A 41 6.52 5.67 18.14
C CYS A 41 5.21 5.46 17.37
N GLY A 42 4.19 4.91 18.03
CA GLY A 42 2.90 4.64 17.41
C GLY A 42 2.20 5.90 16.91
N LYS A 43 2.30 7.00 17.67
CA LYS A 43 1.80 8.31 17.24
C LYS A 43 2.55 8.82 16.01
N GLY A 44 3.88 8.72 15.99
CA GLY A 44 4.69 9.13 14.83
C GLY A 44 4.38 8.33 13.57
N VAL A 45 4.23 7.01 13.69
CA VAL A 45 3.84 6.12 12.57
C VAL A 45 2.46 6.48 12.04
N LEU A 46 1.48 6.68 12.94
CA LEU A 46 0.13 7.05 12.54
C LEU A 46 0.08 8.44 11.89
N GLU A 47 0.81 9.43 12.41
CA GLU A 47 0.89 10.77 11.84
C GLU A 47 1.53 10.78 10.45
N SER A 48 2.49 9.88 10.19
CA SER A 48 3.10 9.69 8.87
C SER A 48 2.13 9.05 7.87
N LEU A 49 1.36 8.04 8.31
CA LEU A 49 0.47 7.26 7.44
C LEU A 49 -0.93 7.86 7.25
N GLN A 50 -1.38 8.72 8.15
CA GLN A 50 -2.77 9.23 8.14
C GLN A 50 -3.14 9.87 6.79
N PHE A 51 -2.26 10.69 6.22
CA PHE A 51 -2.54 11.39 4.96
C PHE A 51 -2.66 10.42 3.79
N LEU A 52 -1.84 9.38 3.77
CA LEU A 52 -1.89 8.35 2.74
C LEU A 52 -3.17 7.52 2.84
N ILE A 53 -3.50 7.04 4.03
CA ILE A 53 -4.69 6.21 4.27
C ILE A 53 -5.97 7.00 3.95
N VAL A 54 -6.06 8.24 4.43
CA VAL A 54 -7.20 9.13 4.15
C VAL A 54 -7.34 9.39 2.65
N LYS A 55 -6.24 9.66 1.94
CA LYS A 55 -6.26 9.83 0.48
C LYS A 55 -6.76 8.57 -0.23
N LEU A 56 -6.22 7.39 0.09
CA LEU A 56 -6.63 6.13 -0.52
C LEU A 56 -8.11 5.83 -0.32
N ILE A 57 -8.61 5.99 0.92
CA ILE A 57 -10.04 5.78 1.23
C ILE A 57 -10.90 6.81 0.50
N SER A 58 -10.49 8.08 0.47
CA SER A 58 -11.21 9.15 -0.21
C SER A 58 -11.35 8.86 -1.71
N PHE A 59 -10.26 8.49 -2.39
CA PHE A 59 -10.31 8.14 -3.82
C PHE A 59 -11.11 6.87 -4.09
N ALA A 60 -11.07 5.88 -3.20
CA ALA A 60 -11.89 4.68 -3.30
C ALA A 60 -13.39 5.01 -3.21
N VAL A 61 -13.79 5.86 -2.26
CA VAL A 61 -15.18 6.33 -2.13
C VAL A 61 -15.59 7.16 -3.35
N ILE A 62 -14.75 8.08 -3.81
CA ILE A 62 -15.00 8.88 -5.03
C ILE A 62 -15.19 7.96 -6.24
N LYS A 63 -14.32 6.96 -6.44
CA LYS A 63 -14.46 5.98 -7.53
C LYS A 63 -15.81 5.27 -7.48
N ARG A 64 -16.27 4.83 -6.31
CA ARG A 64 -17.60 4.20 -6.16
C ARG A 64 -18.75 5.14 -6.49
N ILE A 65 -18.66 6.39 -6.06
CA ILE A 65 -19.68 7.42 -6.39
C ILE A 65 -19.72 7.63 -7.90
N LEU A 66 -18.56 7.77 -8.55
CA LEU A 66 -18.47 7.95 -10.00
C LEU A 66 -19.06 6.75 -10.76
N VAL A 67 -18.77 5.51 -10.32
CA VAL A 67 -19.36 4.28 -10.88
C VAL A 67 -20.89 4.25 -10.69
N ALA A 68 -21.38 4.65 -9.51
CA ALA A 68 -22.83 4.75 -9.26
C ALA A 68 -23.51 5.80 -10.17
N LEU A 69 -22.85 6.93 -10.43
CA LEU A 69 -23.37 7.96 -11.35
C LEU A 69 -23.37 7.51 -12.81
N ASN A 70 -22.34 6.77 -13.24
CA ASN A 70 -22.26 6.16 -14.57
C ASN A 70 -23.40 5.15 -14.78
N THR A 71 -23.61 4.26 -13.80
CA THR A 71 -24.70 3.26 -13.89
C THR A 71 -26.11 3.85 -13.77
N ALA A 72 -26.26 5.03 -13.14
CA ALA A 72 -27.49 5.80 -13.18
C ALA A 72 -27.74 6.52 -14.52
N GLY A 73 -26.84 6.39 -15.50
CA GLY A 73 -26.93 7.03 -16.81
C GLY A 73 -26.67 8.54 -16.79
N LYS A 74 -26.18 9.09 -15.66
CA LYS A 74 -25.90 10.54 -15.53
C LYS A 74 -24.52 10.94 -16.02
N LEU A 75 -23.61 9.97 -16.18
CA LEU A 75 -22.21 10.20 -16.51
C LEU A 75 -21.82 9.24 -17.64
N ASN A 76 -21.03 9.74 -18.59
CA ASN A 76 -20.54 8.95 -19.73
C ASN A 76 -19.29 8.15 -19.34
N GLU A 77 -19.09 6.97 -19.93
CA GLU A 77 -17.95 6.09 -19.66
C GLU A 77 -16.60 6.77 -19.90
N TYR A 78 -16.49 7.59 -20.96
CA TYR A 78 -15.30 8.39 -21.23
C TYR A 78 -14.97 9.37 -20.09
N LEU A 79 -15.99 10.04 -19.53
CA LEU A 79 -15.81 10.96 -18.41
C LEU A 79 -15.46 10.20 -17.13
N LEU A 80 -16.05 9.02 -16.90
CA LEU A 80 -15.73 8.16 -15.76
C LEU A 80 -14.23 7.81 -15.77
N ASN A 81 -13.77 7.29 -16.90
CA ASN A 81 -12.37 6.89 -17.08
C ASN A 81 -11.44 8.11 -16.97
N ALA A 82 -11.82 9.27 -17.50
CA ALA A 82 -11.05 10.51 -17.37
C ALA A 82 -10.93 10.97 -15.90
N PHE A 83 -12.01 10.91 -15.11
CA PHE A 83 -11.95 11.26 -13.68
C PHE A 83 -11.10 10.28 -12.87
N ILE A 84 -11.18 8.97 -13.17
CA ILE A 84 -10.34 7.95 -12.53
C ILE A 84 -8.86 8.21 -12.85
N ALA A 85 -8.54 8.40 -14.14
CA ALA A 85 -7.18 8.73 -14.56
C ALA A 85 -6.67 10.03 -13.90
N GLY A 86 -7.48 11.08 -13.88
CA GLY A 86 -7.16 12.35 -13.22
C GLY A 86 -6.91 12.19 -11.72
N GLY A 87 -7.70 11.35 -11.05
CA GLY A 87 -7.49 11.01 -9.63
C GLY A 87 -6.16 10.31 -9.38
N GLY A 88 -5.76 9.39 -10.27
CA GLY A 88 -4.44 8.75 -10.20
C GLY A 88 -3.29 9.69 -10.46
N LEU A 89 -3.41 10.57 -11.45
CA LEU A 89 -2.43 11.62 -11.72
C LEU A 89 -2.23 12.51 -10.49
N PHE A 90 -3.33 12.94 -9.86
CA PHE A 90 -3.27 13.72 -8.64
C PHE A 90 -2.63 12.95 -7.49
N MET A 91 -2.96 11.67 -7.32
CA MET A 91 -2.34 10.82 -6.30
C MET A 91 -0.83 10.72 -6.48
N LEU A 92 -0.37 10.47 -7.71
CA LEU A 92 1.06 10.40 -8.02
C LEU A 92 1.76 11.75 -7.81
N TRP A 93 1.15 12.85 -8.27
CA TRP A 93 1.70 14.19 -8.11
C TRP A 93 1.86 14.59 -6.64
N THR A 94 0.86 14.30 -5.80
CA THR A 94 0.94 14.66 -4.38
C THR A 94 1.84 13.75 -3.55
N HIS A 95 2.15 12.53 -4.01
CA HIS A 95 3.07 11.65 -3.29
C HIS A 95 4.52 11.90 -3.69
N ASN A 96 4.80 12.00 -4.99
CA ASN A 96 6.16 12.15 -5.49
C ASN A 96 6.20 13.19 -6.61
N SER A 97 6.28 14.47 -6.25
CA SER A 97 6.31 15.59 -7.20
C SER A 97 7.46 15.46 -8.22
N ASP A 98 8.62 15.02 -7.75
CA ASP A 98 9.86 15.07 -8.53
C ASP A 98 9.97 13.88 -9.49
N THR A 99 9.39 12.74 -9.13
CA THR A 99 9.40 11.52 -9.96
C THR A 99 8.09 11.32 -10.74
N PHE A 100 7.10 12.19 -10.56
CA PHE A 100 5.80 12.09 -11.22
C PHE A 100 5.95 12.04 -12.74
N LEU A 101 6.72 12.98 -13.31
CA LEU A 101 6.94 13.05 -14.75
C LEU A 101 7.60 11.77 -15.28
N CYS A 102 8.57 11.20 -14.54
CA CYS A 102 9.20 9.93 -14.88
C CYS A 102 8.20 8.77 -14.94
N ILE A 103 7.19 8.74 -14.07
CA ILE A 103 6.17 7.68 -14.11
C ILE A 103 5.23 7.86 -15.32
N ILE A 104 4.87 9.11 -15.64
CA ILE A 104 3.99 9.39 -16.79
C ILE A 104 4.67 9.09 -18.11
N THR A 105 5.93 9.51 -18.26
CA THR A 105 6.70 9.17 -19.45
C THR A 105 6.88 7.66 -19.58
N PHE A 106 6.87 6.90 -18.48
CA PHE A 106 7.05 5.45 -18.51
C PHE A 106 5.80 4.80 -19.09
N ILE A 107 4.65 5.18 -18.55
CA ILE A 107 3.35 4.72 -19.02
C ILE A 107 3.17 5.09 -20.50
N ALA A 108 3.57 6.30 -20.90
CA ALA A 108 3.50 6.73 -22.29
C ALA A 108 4.37 5.86 -23.23
N LEU A 109 5.56 5.42 -22.79
CA LEU A 109 6.42 4.51 -23.55
C LEU A 109 5.84 3.09 -23.65
N LEU A 110 5.03 2.66 -22.69
CA LEU A 110 4.42 1.32 -22.68
C LEU A 110 3.13 1.24 -23.51
N LEU A 111 2.39 2.34 -23.68
CA LEU A 111 1.13 2.35 -24.43
C LEU A 111 1.24 1.83 -25.88
N PRO A 112 2.27 2.18 -26.68
CA PRO A 112 2.42 1.65 -28.03
C PRO A 112 2.49 0.11 -28.09
N ILE A 113 3.07 -0.54 -27.07
CA ILE A 113 3.18 -2.00 -27.01
C ILE A 113 1.79 -2.65 -26.96
N VAL A 114 0.87 -2.06 -26.18
CA VAL A 114 -0.49 -2.56 -26.05
C VAL A 114 -1.18 -2.57 -27.42
N TYR A 115 -1.03 -1.49 -28.20
CA TYR A 115 -1.59 -1.38 -29.55
C TYR A 115 -0.90 -2.29 -30.57
N LEU A 116 0.39 -2.58 -30.41
CA LEU A 116 1.13 -3.52 -31.26
C LEU A 116 0.87 -4.99 -30.88
N THR A 117 0.38 -5.26 -29.67
CA THR A 117 0.17 -6.63 -29.16
C THR A 117 -0.81 -7.45 -30.03
N PRO A 118 -1.97 -6.94 -30.47
CA PRO A 118 -2.86 -7.67 -31.40
C PRO A 118 -2.23 -8.00 -32.76
N PHE A 119 -1.26 -7.20 -33.21
CA PHE A 119 -0.52 -7.48 -34.44
C PHE A 119 0.54 -8.57 -34.22
N ILE A 120 1.15 -8.57 -33.03
CA ILE A 120 2.19 -9.52 -32.64
C ILE A 120 1.58 -10.83 -32.10
N SER A 121 0.32 -10.86 -31.69
CA SER A 121 -0.35 -12.06 -31.15
C SER A 121 -0.53 -13.18 -32.17
N ALA A 122 -0.25 -12.92 -33.45
CA ALA A 122 -0.02 -13.97 -34.45
C ALA A 122 1.17 -14.89 -34.10
N TYR A 123 2.08 -14.42 -33.24
CA TYR A 123 3.26 -15.15 -32.77
C TYR A 123 3.07 -15.67 -31.35
N ARG A 124 3.46 -16.93 -31.13
CA ARG A 124 3.36 -17.68 -29.86
C ARG A 124 4.12 -17.07 -28.67
N TYR A 125 4.91 -16.01 -28.88
CA TYR A 125 5.81 -15.40 -27.88
C TYR A 125 5.49 -13.92 -27.57
N SER A 126 4.30 -13.43 -27.91
CA SER A 126 3.89 -12.02 -27.68
C SER A 126 4.06 -11.57 -26.21
N GLU A 127 3.83 -12.46 -25.25
CA GLU A 127 3.99 -12.19 -23.82
C GLU A 127 5.45 -11.89 -23.44
N LEU A 128 6.38 -12.71 -23.91
CA LEU A 128 7.82 -12.53 -23.66
C LEU A 128 8.35 -11.26 -24.32
N ILE A 129 7.81 -10.90 -25.49
CA ILE A 129 8.18 -9.65 -26.20
C ILE A 129 7.72 -8.43 -25.38
N SER A 130 6.51 -8.46 -24.80
CA SER A 130 6.01 -7.35 -23.97
C SER A 130 6.84 -7.14 -22.70
N VAL A 131 7.21 -8.22 -22.01
CA VAL A 131 8.06 -8.19 -20.81
C VAL A 131 9.47 -7.70 -21.17
N SER A 132 10.04 -8.24 -22.23
CA SER A 132 11.38 -7.86 -22.71
C SER A 132 11.44 -6.38 -23.08
N PHE A 133 10.40 -5.85 -23.73
CA PHE A 133 10.34 -4.42 -24.06
C PHE A 133 10.19 -3.55 -22.79
N GLY A 134 9.35 -3.94 -21.83
CA GLY A 134 9.22 -3.21 -20.55
C GLY A 134 10.55 -3.14 -19.79
N ILE A 135 11.28 -4.25 -19.74
CA ILE A 135 12.61 -4.32 -19.14
C ILE A 135 13.62 -3.48 -19.95
N THR A 136 13.61 -3.59 -21.28
CA THR A 136 14.50 -2.81 -22.15
C THR A 136 14.24 -1.31 -22.05
N SER A 137 12.98 -0.89 -21.94
CA SER A 137 12.61 0.52 -21.73
C SER A 137 13.09 1.05 -20.38
N LEU A 138 12.96 0.26 -19.31
CA LEU A 138 13.54 0.61 -18.02
C LEU A 138 15.08 0.70 -18.07
N LEU A 139 15.73 -0.29 -18.69
CA LEU A 139 17.19 -0.34 -18.80
C LEU A 139 17.73 0.79 -19.68
N PHE A 140 17.06 1.10 -20.79
CA PHE A 140 17.40 2.22 -21.67
C PHE A 140 17.30 3.55 -20.92
N TRP A 141 16.29 3.71 -20.05
CA TRP A 141 16.21 4.89 -19.20
C TRP A 141 17.26 4.97 -18.12
N CYS A 142 17.59 3.84 -17.50
CA CYS A 142 18.66 3.78 -16.51
C CYS A 142 20.04 3.94 -17.16
N GLN A 143 20.22 3.56 -18.42
CA GLN A 143 21.50 3.68 -19.15
C GLN A 143 21.69 5.05 -19.80
N PHE A 144 20.61 5.70 -20.26
CA PHE A 144 20.66 7.06 -20.79
C PHE A 144 21.26 8.04 -19.77
N ASP A 145 21.03 7.78 -18.48
CA ASP A 145 21.62 8.46 -17.33
C ASP A 145 23.17 8.41 -17.31
N SER A 146 23.77 7.27 -17.68
CA SER A 146 25.22 7.08 -17.56
C SER A 146 26.02 7.72 -18.70
N THR A 147 25.40 8.04 -19.83
CA THR A 147 26.07 8.57 -21.03
C THR A 147 26.06 10.10 -21.15
N VAL A 148 25.25 10.80 -20.37
CA VAL A 148 25.06 12.27 -20.42
C VAL A 148 25.66 12.92 -19.17
N ASN A 149 26.91 12.59 -18.84
CA ASN A 149 27.64 13.20 -17.73
C ASN A 149 28.36 14.53 -18.10
N ASP A 150 28.22 15.02 -19.34
CA ASP A 150 28.96 16.20 -19.85
C ASP A 150 28.07 17.45 -20.13
N ALA A 151 26.79 17.45 -19.77
CA ALA A 151 25.91 18.61 -20.00
C ALA A 151 25.01 18.91 -18.77
N ASP A 152 25.46 19.86 -17.95
CA ASP A 152 24.87 20.27 -16.66
C ASP A 152 23.41 20.80 -16.72
N GLU A 153 22.84 21.07 -17.91
CA GLU A 153 21.50 21.65 -18.04
C GLU A 153 20.35 20.64 -18.27
N LEU A 154 20.64 19.35 -18.52
CA LEU A 154 19.62 18.33 -18.82
C LEU A 154 19.37 17.32 -17.69
N ARG A 155 19.78 17.68 -16.47
CA ARG A 155 19.64 16.86 -15.24
C ARG A 155 18.20 16.53 -14.83
N GLN A 156 17.19 17.19 -15.44
CA GLN A 156 15.79 17.10 -15.01
C GLN A 156 15.10 15.77 -15.37
N TYR A 157 15.70 14.93 -16.22
CA TYR A 157 15.09 13.67 -16.69
C TYR A 157 15.88 12.40 -16.30
N SER A 158 16.95 12.56 -15.53
CA SER A 158 17.85 11.48 -15.11
C SER A 158 17.32 10.75 -13.87
N LEU A 159 17.07 9.44 -13.99
CA LEU A 159 16.56 8.63 -12.90
C LEU A 159 17.69 8.21 -11.96
N THR A 160 17.96 9.01 -10.93
CA THR A 160 18.94 8.69 -9.89
C THR A 160 18.55 7.41 -9.13
N ALA A 161 19.53 6.64 -8.63
CA ALA A 161 19.30 5.41 -7.86
C ALA A 161 18.32 5.60 -6.69
N GLU A 162 18.39 6.73 -5.97
CA GLU A 162 17.47 7.07 -4.88
C GLU A 162 16.04 7.27 -5.38
N MET A 163 15.86 7.96 -6.52
CA MET A 163 14.56 8.16 -7.16
C MET A 163 13.97 6.83 -7.62
N PHE A 164 14.79 5.96 -8.23
CA PHE A 164 14.38 4.62 -8.64
C PHE A 164 13.91 3.78 -7.43
N LEU A 165 14.68 3.78 -6.33
CA LEU A 165 14.31 3.04 -5.12
C LEU A 165 12.97 3.53 -4.53
N SER A 166 12.67 4.81 -4.66
CA SER A 166 11.39 5.40 -4.24
C SER A 166 10.22 4.94 -5.11
N ILE A 167 10.37 4.90 -6.44
CA ILE A 167 9.27 4.60 -7.38
C ILE A 167 9.17 3.15 -7.86
N ARG A 168 10.15 2.29 -7.55
CA ARG A 168 10.22 0.91 -8.05
C ARG A 168 8.94 0.10 -7.84
N GLY A 169 8.24 0.33 -6.73
CA GLY A 169 6.97 -0.33 -6.43
C GLY A 169 5.89 0.03 -7.46
N THR A 170 5.72 1.32 -7.72
CA THR A 170 4.80 1.83 -8.75
C THR A 170 5.16 1.30 -10.14
N LEU A 171 6.45 1.32 -10.51
CA LEU A 171 6.93 0.80 -11.80
C LEU A 171 6.62 -0.69 -11.95
N MET A 172 6.86 -1.48 -10.90
CA MET A 172 6.56 -2.91 -10.88
C MET A 172 5.07 -3.16 -11.13
N ILE A 173 4.16 -2.44 -10.46
CA ILE A 173 2.72 -2.58 -10.68
C ILE A 173 2.32 -2.20 -12.11
N VAL A 174 2.87 -1.11 -12.66
CA VAL A 174 2.60 -0.69 -14.05
C VAL A 174 3.02 -1.77 -15.05
N ILE A 175 4.18 -2.40 -14.86
CA ILE A 175 4.65 -3.50 -15.72
C ILE A 175 3.74 -4.72 -15.58
N MET A 176 3.38 -5.11 -14.35
CA MET A 176 2.49 -6.25 -14.14
C MET A 176 1.11 -6.02 -14.79
N LYS A 177 0.58 -4.80 -14.70
CA LYS A 177 -0.65 -4.38 -15.39
C LYS A 177 -0.55 -4.46 -16.91
N LEU A 178 0.59 -4.04 -17.47
CA LEU A 178 0.87 -4.15 -18.90
C LEU A 178 0.85 -5.61 -19.36
N VAL A 179 1.60 -6.47 -18.68
CA VAL A 179 1.67 -7.90 -18.99
C VAL A 179 0.28 -8.53 -18.96
N SER A 180 -0.57 -8.12 -18.01
CA SER A 180 -1.95 -8.64 -17.93
C SER A 180 -2.83 -8.24 -19.08
N ILE A 181 -2.73 -6.98 -19.53
CA ILE A 181 -3.44 -6.56 -20.73
C ILE A 181 -2.95 -7.38 -21.92
N CYS A 182 -1.64 -7.58 -22.05
CA CYS A 182 -1.09 -8.39 -23.13
C CYS A 182 -1.60 -9.84 -23.07
N CYS A 183 -1.65 -10.46 -21.90
CA CYS A 183 -2.22 -11.80 -21.71
C CYS A 183 -3.72 -11.84 -22.02
N ASP A 184 -4.49 -10.86 -21.56
CA ASP A 184 -5.93 -10.76 -21.82
C ASP A 184 -6.20 -10.64 -23.35
N ILE A 185 -5.40 -9.83 -24.06
CA ILE A 185 -5.48 -9.67 -25.53
C ILE A 185 -5.16 -10.97 -26.29
N VAL A 186 -4.21 -11.76 -25.79
CA VAL A 186 -3.80 -13.03 -26.42
C VAL A 186 -4.81 -14.14 -26.15
N GLY A 187 -5.38 -14.18 -24.94
CA GLY A 187 -6.32 -15.21 -24.51
C GLY A 187 -7.72 -15.08 -25.11
N GLU A 188 -8.21 -13.86 -25.33
CA GLU A 188 -9.49 -13.59 -25.98
C GLU A 188 -9.29 -13.41 -27.50
N GLN A 189 -9.97 -14.23 -28.31
CA GLN A 189 -9.85 -14.24 -29.78
C GLN A 189 -10.02 -12.83 -30.35
N SER A 190 -8.97 -12.32 -31.03
CA SER A 190 -8.64 -10.91 -31.37
C SER A 190 -9.75 -9.98 -31.91
N SER A 191 -10.95 -10.49 -32.21
CA SER A 191 -12.08 -9.71 -32.73
C SER A 191 -12.68 -8.69 -31.75
N SER A 192 -12.59 -8.91 -30.42
CA SER A 192 -13.20 -8.02 -29.42
C SER A 192 -12.30 -6.83 -28.99
N TRP A 193 -11.02 -6.84 -29.37
CA TRP A 193 -10.02 -5.91 -28.82
C TRP A 193 -9.73 -4.68 -29.69
N ASN A 194 -10.28 -4.62 -30.91
CA ASN A 194 -10.13 -3.44 -31.77
C ASN A 194 -10.88 -2.20 -31.27
N GLU A 195 -11.66 -2.32 -30.19
CA GLU A 195 -12.47 -1.23 -29.60
C GLU A 195 -12.03 -0.87 -28.17
N ILE A 196 -10.77 -1.11 -27.77
CA ILE A 196 -10.31 -0.58 -26.48
C ILE A 196 -10.11 0.94 -26.59
N ASP A 197 -10.94 1.68 -25.87
CA ASP A 197 -10.76 3.12 -25.69
C ASP A 197 -9.43 3.42 -24.98
N LEU A 198 -8.64 4.33 -25.58
CA LEU A 198 -7.39 4.82 -24.98
C LEU A 198 -7.61 5.36 -23.57
N THR A 199 -8.75 6.04 -23.33
CA THR A 199 -9.10 6.59 -22.02
C THR A 199 -9.27 5.49 -20.97
N ALA A 200 -9.84 4.34 -21.33
CA ALA A 200 -9.99 3.21 -20.41
C ALA A 200 -8.65 2.56 -20.06
N LEU A 201 -7.71 2.48 -21.02
CA LEU A 201 -6.34 2.01 -20.77
C LEU A 201 -5.60 2.94 -19.81
N ILE A 202 -5.63 4.24 -20.08
CA ILE A 202 -5.00 5.25 -19.23
C ILE A 202 -5.60 5.20 -17.81
N ALA A 203 -6.93 5.08 -17.69
CA ALA A 203 -7.61 4.97 -16.41
C ALA A 203 -7.27 3.67 -15.66
N TYR A 204 -7.01 2.56 -16.37
CA TYR A 204 -6.55 1.31 -15.76
C TYR A 204 -5.13 1.43 -15.22
N PHE A 205 -4.19 2.00 -15.99
CA PHE A 205 -2.82 2.20 -15.52
C PHE A 205 -2.77 3.16 -14.33
N LEU A 206 -3.53 4.26 -14.42
CA LEU A 206 -3.57 5.34 -13.44
C LEU A 206 -4.75 5.24 -12.46
N ASP A 207 -5.26 4.04 -12.16
CA ASP A 207 -6.29 3.94 -11.12
C ASP A 207 -5.68 4.30 -9.74
N PRO A 208 -6.15 5.36 -9.05
CA PRO A 208 -5.55 5.85 -7.80
C PRO A 208 -5.49 4.80 -6.70
N CYS A 209 -6.44 3.85 -6.70
CA CYS A 209 -6.52 2.82 -5.68
C CYS A 209 -5.50 1.69 -5.90
N THR A 210 -4.96 1.60 -7.11
CA THR A 210 -4.03 0.52 -7.48
C THR A 210 -2.64 0.97 -7.92
N VAL A 211 -2.46 2.23 -8.31
CA VAL A 211 -1.18 2.71 -8.89
C VAL A 211 -0.04 2.81 -7.85
N LEU A 212 -0.36 3.14 -6.59
CA LEU A 212 0.66 3.48 -5.59
C LEU A 212 1.07 2.27 -4.73
N PHE A 213 0.09 1.68 -4.06
CA PHE A 213 0.24 0.50 -3.20
C PHE A 213 -0.79 -0.56 -3.56
N GLY A 214 -1.28 -0.58 -4.80
CA GLY A 214 -2.31 -1.52 -5.23
C GLY A 214 -1.83 -2.93 -5.43
N PRO A 215 -2.74 -3.92 -5.31
CA PRO A 215 -2.44 -5.24 -5.78
C PRO A 215 -2.47 -5.17 -7.30
N TRP A 216 -1.69 -6.04 -7.90
CA TRP A 216 -1.84 -6.31 -9.31
C TRP A 216 -3.26 -6.82 -9.60
N ILE A 217 -3.93 -6.20 -10.57
CA ILE A 217 -5.26 -6.57 -11.05
C ILE A 217 -5.19 -6.78 -12.55
N SER A 218 -5.95 -7.73 -13.08
CA SER A 218 -6.13 -7.89 -14.53
C SER A 218 -7.08 -6.83 -15.09
N PHE A 219 -7.06 -6.63 -16.42
CA PHE A 219 -7.91 -5.63 -17.06
C PHE A 219 -9.39 -6.05 -17.02
N SER A 220 -9.66 -7.35 -17.14
CA SER A 220 -11.01 -7.91 -16.95
C SER A 220 -11.57 -7.64 -15.54
N GLN A 221 -10.75 -7.79 -14.49
CA GLN A 221 -11.14 -7.46 -13.11
C GLN A 221 -11.38 -5.95 -12.94
N TYR A 222 -10.56 -5.11 -13.58
CA TYR A 222 -10.77 -3.66 -13.59
C TYR A 222 -12.12 -3.29 -14.22
N LYS A 223 -12.42 -3.81 -15.43
CA LYS A 223 -13.72 -3.59 -16.09
C LYS A 223 -14.90 -4.02 -15.22
N ARG A 224 -14.79 -5.18 -14.55
CA ARG A 224 -15.80 -5.65 -13.59
C ARG A 224 -15.97 -4.70 -12.40
N SER A 225 -14.90 -4.04 -11.96
CA SER A 225 -14.99 -3.04 -10.88
C SER A 225 -15.76 -1.77 -11.26
N LEU A 226 -15.89 -1.48 -12.56
CA LEU A 226 -16.69 -0.37 -13.07
C LEU A 226 -18.18 -0.71 -13.18
N GLN A 227 -18.56 -1.97 -12.95
CA GLN A 227 -19.96 -2.38 -12.89
C GLN A 227 -20.50 -2.17 -11.47
N CYS A 228 -21.74 -1.66 -11.38
CA CYS A 228 -22.35 -1.41 -10.08
C CYS A 228 -22.71 -2.73 -9.39
N LYS A 229 -22.14 -2.94 -8.20
CA LYS A 229 -22.53 -4.03 -7.29
C LYS A 229 -23.78 -3.67 -6.50
N SER A 230 -24.46 -4.67 -5.93
CA SER A 230 -25.57 -4.41 -5.03
C SER A 230 -25.13 -3.61 -3.80
N PHE A 231 -26.00 -2.77 -3.24
CA PHE A 231 -25.68 -1.95 -2.05
C PHE A 231 -25.18 -2.79 -0.87
N LYS A 232 -25.72 -4.00 -0.69
CA LYS A 232 -25.30 -4.93 0.37
C LYS A 232 -23.86 -5.41 0.20
N GLU A 233 -23.47 -5.75 -1.03
CA GLU A 233 -22.09 -6.13 -1.35
C GLU A 233 -21.14 -4.95 -1.18
N GLN A 234 -21.56 -3.76 -1.60
CA GLN A 234 -20.77 -2.55 -1.42
C GLN A 234 -20.47 -2.26 0.05
N MET A 235 -21.47 -2.35 0.93
CA MET A 235 -21.28 -2.14 2.37
C MET A 235 -20.40 -3.21 3.00
N LYS A 236 -20.57 -4.48 2.60
CA LYS A 236 -19.69 -5.57 3.04
C LYS A 236 -18.23 -5.30 2.65
N ASP A 237 -17.99 -4.89 1.40
CA ASP A 237 -16.65 -4.58 0.91
C ASP A 237 -16.04 -3.40 1.70
N ILE A 238 -16.82 -2.36 2.03
CA ILE A 238 -16.32 -1.22 2.82
C ILE A 238 -15.93 -1.64 4.23
N ILE A 239 -16.81 -2.38 4.93
CA ILE A 239 -16.53 -2.86 6.29
C ILE A 239 -15.30 -3.77 6.30
N TYR A 240 -15.20 -4.67 5.32
CA TYR A 240 -14.05 -5.55 5.18
C TYR A 240 -12.76 -4.76 4.86
N GLY A 241 -12.84 -3.73 4.01
CA GLY A 241 -11.72 -2.82 3.75
C GLY A 241 -11.24 -2.09 5.01
N ILE A 242 -12.15 -1.57 5.83
CA ILE A 242 -11.79 -0.91 7.11
C ILE A 242 -11.09 -1.90 8.06
N PHE A 243 -11.60 -3.13 8.15
CA PHE A 243 -10.99 -4.18 8.95
C PHE A 243 -9.55 -4.50 8.48
N LEU A 244 -9.33 -4.57 7.17
CA LEU A 244 -7.99 -4.79 6.61
C LEU A 244 -7.05 -3.61 6.85
N VAL A 245 -7.53 -2.36 6.79
CA VAL A 245 -6.74 -1.19 7.17
C VAL A 245 -6.32 -1.29 8.64
N ALA A 246 -7.24 -1.66 9.54
CA ALA A 246 -6.91 -1.85 10.95
C ALA A 246 -5.83 -2.93 11.17
N ILE A 247 -5.94 -4.08 10.48
CA ILE A 247 -4.90 -5.11 10.51
C ILE A 247 -3.56 -4.57 9.98
N SER A 248 -3.59 -3.82 8.88
CA SER A 248 -2.36 -3.23 8.31
C SER A 248 -1.67 -2.30 9.32
N LEU A 249 -2.44 -1.49 10.06
CA LEU A 249 -1.92 -0.62 11.10
C LEU A 249 -1.26 -1.40 12.24
N ILE A 250 -1.83 -2.55 12.63
CA ILE A 250 -1.21 -3.43 13.63
C ILE A 250 0.14 -3.96 13.12
N PHE A 251 0.24 -4.35 11.86
CA PHE A 251 1.49 -4.86 11.29
C PHE A 251 2.60 -3.81 11.23
N VAL A 252 2.28 -2.56 10.87
CA VAL A 252 3.31 -1.50 10.85
C VAL A 252 3.71 -1.06 12.25
N LEU A 253 2.78 -1.02 13.21
CA LEU A 253 3.13 -0.80 14.62
C LEU A 253 4.03 -1.91 15.14
N TYR A 254 3.77 -3.15 14.75
CA TYR A 254 4.62 -4.27 15.11
C TYR A 254 6.03 -4.15 14.52
N SER A 255 6.13 -3.85 13.22
CA SER A 255 7.43 -3.77 12.55
C SER A 255 8.27 -2.59 13.01
N SER A 256 7.64 -1.44 13.26
CA SER A 256 8.36 -0.19 13.59
C SER A 256 8.59 0.02 15.08
N CYS A 257 7.67 -0.41 15.95
CA CYS A 257 7.73 -0.07 17.38
C CYS A 257 7.93 -1.29 18.28
N ILE A 258 7.24 -2.39 18.00
CA ILE A 258 7.23 -3.55 18.91
C ILE A 258 8.50 -4.40 18.74
N THR A 259 9.04 -4.48 17.53
CA THR A 259 10.22 -5.31 17.25
C THR A 259 11.43 -4.89 18.09
N GLU A 260 11.68 -3.59 18.24
CA GLU A 260 12.81 -3.09 19.04
C GLU A 260 12.64 -3.33 20.55
N LEU A 261 11.39 -3.46 21.01
CA LEU A 261 11.08 -3.71 22.41
C LEU A 261 11.18 -5.20 22.79
N ILE A 262 10.75 -6.09 21.89
CA ILE A 262 10.70 -7.53 22.17
C ILE A 262 12.07 -8.19 22.00
N PHE A 263 12.86 -7.77 21.01
CA PHE A 263 14.10 -8.46 20.67
C PHE A 263 15.32 -7.74 21.26
N PRO A 264 16.15 -8.41 22.08
CA PRO A 264 17.33 -7.81 22.65
C PRO A 264 18.35 -7.45 21.56
N ARG A 265 19.07 -6.33 21.75
CA ARG A 265 19.96 -5.74 20.75
C ARG A 265 21.16 -6.64 20.37
N ASN A 266 21.47 -7.66 21.17
CA ASN A 266 22.65 -8.52 21.02
C ASN A 266 22.30 -9.98 20.68
N GLY A 267 23.10 -10.60 19.81
CA GLY A 267 23.03 -12.04 19.49
C GLY A 267 22.03 -12.39 18.38
N PHE A 268 21.71 -13.69 18.28
CA PHE A 268 20.83 -14.25 17.24
C PHE A 268 19.44 -13.60 17.20
N TRP A 269 18.88 -13.25 18.36
CA TRP A 269 17.55 -12.65 18.50
C TRP A 269 17.44 -11.27 17.85
N SER A 270 18.54 -10.50 17.79
CA SER A 270 18.58 -9.21 17.10
C SER A 270 18.40 -9.37 15.59
N SER A 271 19.12 -10.31 14.98
CA SER A 271 18.97 -10.64 13.55
C SER A 271 17.59 -11.20 13.23
N PHE A 272 17.01 -12.00 14.14
CA PHE A 272 15.64 -12.47 14.01
C PHE A 272 14.63 -11.34 14.08
N GLY A 273 14.76 -10.41 15.04
CA GLY A 273 13.91 -9.23 15.15
C GLY A 273 13.94 -8.38 13.88
N ILE A 274 15.13 -8.08 13.36
CA ILE A 274 15.30 -7.37 12.08
C ILE A 274 14.61 -8.10 10.93
N ALA A 275 14.77 -9.42 10.81
CA ALA A 275 14.10 -10.19 9.78
C ALA A 275 12.56 -10.15 9.92
N GLN A 276 12.07 -10.19 11.16
CA GLN A 276 10.65 -10.15 11.47
C GLN A 276 10.04 -8.77 11.16
N SER A 277 10.72 -7.67 11.45
CA SER A 277 10.22 -6.34 11.10
C SER A 277 10.11 -6.14 9.58
N PHE A 278 11.07 -6.65 8.80
CA PHE A 278 10.96 -6.63 7.33
C PHE A 278 9.73 -7.41 6.85
N ARG A 279 9.46 -8.58 7.43
CA ARG A 279 8.30 -9.40 7.06
C ARG A 279 6.98 -8.74 7.41
N PHE A 280 6.85 -8.18 8.62
CA PHE A 280 5.64 -7.48 9.05
C PHE A 280 5.39 -6.20 8.25
N SER A 281 6.44 -5.50 7.84
CA SER A 281 6.32 -4.35 6.93
C SER A 281 5.75 -4.77 5.57
N HIS A 282 6.12 -5.96 5.07
CA HIS A 282 5.53 -6.53 3.85
C HIS A 282 4.05 -6.90 4.04
N TYR A 283 3.67 -7.47 5.19
CA TYR A 283 2.27 -7.75 5.52
C TYR A 283 1.43 -6.47 5.64
N PHE A 284 1.99 -5.40 6.20
CA PHE A 284 1.38 -4.08 6.22
C PHE A 284 1.04 -3.61 4.79
N VAL A 285 2.02 -3.56 3.90
CA VAL A 285 1.82 -3.10 2.51
C VAL A 285 0.81 -3.99 1.80
N SER A 286 0.93 -5.32 1.94
CA SER A 286 0.02 -6.30 1.29
C SER A 286 -1.43 -6.17 1.77
N SER A 287 -1.63 -5.93 3.08
CA SER A 287 -2.97 -5.77 3.66
C SER A 287 -3.59 -4.42 3.31
N LEU A 288 -2.80 -3.33 3.35
CA LEU A 288 -3.24 -2.00 2.94
C LEU A 288 -3.62 -1.97 1.45
N SER A 289 -2.83 -2.65 0.63
CA SER A 289 -3.06 -2.87 -0.79
C SER A 289 -4.39 -3.59 -1.05
N HIS A 290 -4.60 -4.70 -0.35
CA HIS A 290 -5.84 -5.44 -0.44
C HIS A 290 -7.04 -4.58 0.01
N ALA A 291 -6.87 -3.80 1.08
CA ALA A 291 -7.89 -2.89 1.57
C ALA A 291 -8.26 -1.80 0.54
N SER A 292 -7.26 -1.20 -0.13
CA SER A 292 -7.53 -0.15 -1.14
C SER A 292 -8.27 -0.72 -2.35
N ALA A 293 -7.93 -1.93 -2.80
CA ALA A 293 -8.62 -2.60 -3.90
C ALA A 293 -10.07 -2.96 -3.55
N VAL A 294 -10.30 -3.54 -2.37
CA VAL A 294 -11.65 -3.86 -1.89
C VAL A 294 -12.46 -2.58 -1.71
N ALA A 295 -11.88 -1.54 -1.12
CA ALA A 295 -12.53 -0.23 -0.98
C ALA A 295 -12.89 0.37 -2.35
N ALA A 296 -12.10 0.13 -3.40
CA ALA A 296 -12.40 0.53 -4.77
C ALA A 296 -13.47 -0.34 -5.47
N GLY A 297 -13.95 -1.40 -4.81
CA GLY A 297 -14.95 -2.33 -5.35
C GLY A 297 -14.35 -3.52 -6.11
N ILE A 298 -13.03 -3.71 -6.07
CA ILE A 298 -12.35 -4.82 -6.73
C ILE A 298 -12.38 -6.04 -5.80
N SER A 299 -13.01 -7.13 -6.25
CA SER A 299 -12.97 -8.41 -5.54
C SER A 299 -11.69 -9.16 -5.92
N ILE A 300 -10.69 -9.12 -5.06
CA ILE A 300 -9.45 -9.88 -5.22
C ILE A 300 -9.27 -10.84 -4.05
N SER A 301 -8.45 -11.88 -4.22
CA SER A 301 -7.98 -12.71 -3.10
C SER A 301 -6.91 -11.96 -2.30
N PRO A 302 -6.72 -12.26 -1.01
CA PRO A 302 -5.64 -11.66 -0.23
C PRO A 302 -4.28 -11.92 -0.90
N VAL A 303 -3.45 -10.87 -0.97
CA VAL A 303 -2.13 -10.92 -1.63
C VAL A 303 -1.17 -11.85 -0.86
N THR A 304 -1.27 -11.84 0.46
CA THR A 304 -0.47 -12.68 1.36
C THR A 304 -1.35 -13.29 2.44
N ASP A 305 -1.33 -14.62 2.57
CA ASP A 305 -1.93 -15.32 3.71
C ASP A 305 -0.90 -15.41 4.84
N TYR A 306 -0.86 -14.37 5.67
CA TYR A 306 0.09 -14.27 6.79
C TYR A 306 -0.10 -15.39 7.82
N ILE A 307 -1.32 -15.90 8.02
CA ILE A 307 -1.61 -16.97 8.99
C ILE A 307 -0.92 -18.25 8.53
N SER A 308 -1.05 -18.59 7.25
CA SER A 308 -0.44 -19.79 6.67
C SER A 308 1.10 -19.76 6.66
N ILE A 309 1.69 -18.57 6.74
CA ILE A 309 3.15 -18.38 6.71
C ILE A 309 3.74 -18.45 8.12
N GLU A 310 3.07 -17.86 9.12
CA GLU A 310 3.59 -17.79 10.49
C GLU A 310 3.25 -19.04 11.32
N LEU A 311 2.15 -19.73 11.02
CA LEU A 311 1.79 -20.95 11.72
C LEU A 311 2.30 -22.19 10.96
N PRO A 312 3.06 -23.09 11.62
CA PRO A 312 3.43 -24.36 11.02
C PRO A 312 2.16 -25.17 10.71
N ARG A 313 2.13 -25.76 9.52
CA ARG A 313 1.06 -26.68 9.08
C ARG A 313 1.06 -27.98 9.87
#